data_AF-A0A952GAR5-F1
#
_entry.id   AF-A0A952GAR5-F1
#
_cell.length_a   1.000
_cell.length_b   1.000
_cell.length_c   1.000
_cell.angle_alpha   90.00
_cell.angle_beta   90.00
_cell.angle_gamma   90.00
#
_symmetry.space_group_name_H-M   'P 1'
#
loop_
_entity.id
_entity.type
_entity.pdbx_description
1 polymer ?
#
loop_
_entity_poly.entity_id
_entity_poly.type
_entity_poly.pdbx_seq_one_letter_code
_entity_poly.pdbx_strand_id
1 'polypeptide(L)'
;HASWITEGLPWQYTFFVPQNVPGLMEYLGGREKFVAKLDELFAKNYYEHGNEPSHHIAYLYALAGAPEKTQQHVRAILDSQYKDGPDGLAGNDDAGQMSAWYVLSALGLYQVCPGVPVYTLGVPRFDDATISLPNGQKLHVIAKGVEAGKFTVREVTWNGKKITDSQLTHDALKQGGTLRFELAQ
;
A
#
# COMPACT_ATOMS: atom_id res chain seq x y z
N HIS A 1 17.28 -16.34 -13.71
CA HIS A 1 15.98 -16.49 -14.37
C HIS A 1 15.47 -17.91 -14.12
N ALA A 2 14.28 -18.08 -13.55
CA ALA A 2 13.62 -19.38 -13.46
C ALA A 2 12.64 -19.48 -14.64
N SER A 3 12.66 -20.58 -15.40
CA SER A 3 11.86 -20.71 -16.64
C SER A 3 10.35 -20.79 -16.39
N TRP A 4 9.94 -21.00 -15.14
CA TRP A 4 8.55 -21.11 -14.70
C TRP A 4 8.04 -19.83 -13.99
N ILE A 5 8.82 -18.75 -14.01
CA ILE A 5 8.42 -17.44 -13.49
C ILE A 5 8.45 -16.42 -14.63
N THR A 6 7.35 -15.71 -14.84
CA THR A 6 7.24 -14.63 -15.83
C THR A 6 7.73 -13.33 -15.20
N GLU A 7 8.64 -12.63 -15.88
CA GLU A 7 9.05 -11.24 -15.58
C GLU A 7 9.35 -10.96 -14.09
N GLY A 8 10.00 -11.91 -13.42
CA GLY A 8 10.29 -11.75 -12.01
C GLY A 8 11.20 -12.81 -11.41
N LEU A 9 11.39 -12.68 -10.11
CA LEU A 9 12.14 -13.59 -9.27
C LEU A 9 11.19 -14.42 -8.40
N PRO A 10 11.56 -15.66 -8.02
CA PRO A 10 10.81 -16.41 -7.02
C PRO A 10 10.57 -15.62 -5.72
N TRP A 11 11.46 -14.67 -5.40
CA TRP A 11 11.29 -13.75 -4.27
C TRP A 11 10.00 -12.92 -4.34
N GLN A 12 9.68 -12.33 -5.49
CA GLN A 12 8.47 -11.52 -5.67
C GLN A 12 7.22 -12.41 -5.68
N TYR A 13 7.27 -13.50 -6.46
CA TYR A 13 6.16 -14.45 -6.60
C TYR A 13 5.82 -15.22 -5.32
N THR A 14 6.78 -15.38 -4.39
CA THR A 14 6.51 -15.98 -3.07
C THR A 14 5.36 -15.29 -2.34
N PHE A 15 5.23 -13.97 -2.54
CA PHE A 15 4.23 -13.16 -1.86
C PHE A 15 2.88 -13.07 -2.59
N PHE A 16 2.74 -13.69 -3.76
CA PHE A 16 1.53 -13.60 -4.60
C PHE A 16 0.44 -14.59 -4.19
N VAL A 17 0.03 -14.53 -2.91
CA VAL A 17 -1.12 -15.26 -2.35
C VAL A 17 -2.12 -14.28 -1.71
N PRO A 18 -2.58 -13.26 -2.46
CA PRO A 18 -3.36 -12.15 -1.89
C PRO A 18 -4.68 -12.59 -1.27
N GLN A 19 -5.28 -13.68 -1.77
CA GLN A 19 -6.52 -14.25 -1.26
C GLN A 19 -6.39 -14.95 0.11
N ASN A 20 -5.16 -15.29 0.54
CA ASN A 20 -4.92 -15.97 1.81
C ASN A 20 -3.55 -15.61 2.42
N VAL A 21 -3.33 -14.33 2.66
CA VAL A 21 -2.12 -13.83 3.36
C VAL A 21 -1.91 -14.50 4.73
N PRO A 22 -2.96 -14.75 5.57
CA PRO A 22 -2.79 -15.50 6.81
C PRO A 22 -2.22 -16.90 6.62
N GLY A 23 -2.72 -17.66 5.64
CA GLY A 23 -2.18 -18.99 5.32
C GLY A 23 -0.74 -18.95 4.82
N LEU A 24 -0.38 -17.93 4.02
CA LEU A 24 1.02 -17.73 3.61
C LEU A 24 1.92 -17.38 4.82
N MET A 25 1.45 -16.54 5.75
CA MET A 25 2.16 -16.24 6.99
C MET A 25 2.39 -17.50 7.82
N GLU A 26 1.37 -18.33 7.99
CA GLU A 26 1.48 -19.61 8.70
C GLU A 26 2.50 -20.54 8.03
N TYR A 27 2.42 -20.70 6.70
CA TYR A 27 3.35 -21.52 5.93
C TYR A 27 4.81 -21.08 6.07
N LEU A 28 5.05 -19.76 6.11
CA LEU A 28 6.39 -19.18 6.32
C LEU A 28 6.86 -19.21 7.78
N GLY A 29 6.06 -19.81 8.68
CA GLY A 29 6.40 -20.05 10.07
C GLY A 29 6.01 -18.91 11.01
N GLY A 30 4.93 -18.20 10.68
CA GLY A 30 4.30 -17.19 11.52
C GLY A 30 4.64 -15.75 11.14
N ARG A 31 3.93 -14.82 11.78
CA ARG A 31 3.98 -13.37 11.53
C ARG A 31 5.41 -12.80 11.55
N GLU A 32 6.21 -13.18 12.55
CA GLU A 32 7.58 -12.65 12.70
C GLU A 32 8.50 -13.07 11.56
N LYS A 33 8.43 -14.35 11.15
CA LYS A 33 9.21 -14.86 10.01
C LYS A 33 8.73 -14.29 8.69
N PHE A 34 7.43 -14.08 8.55
CA PHE A 34 6.86 -13.42 7.38
C PHE A 34 7.38 -11.98 7.24
N VAL A 35 7.32 -11.19 8.32
CA VAL A 35 7.85 -9.82 8.35
C VAL A 35 9.36 -9.82 8.08
N ALA A 36 10.13 -10.71 8.70
CA ALA A 36 11.56 -10.84 8.44
C ALA A 36 11.88 -11.18 6.97
N LYS A 37 11.03 -11.98 6.32
CA LYS A 37 11.21 -12.32 4.90
C LYS A 37 10.87 -11.14 3.98
N LEU A 38 9.90 -10.30 4.34
CA LEU A 38 9.66 -9.02 3.68
C LEU A 38 10.85 -8.07 3.88
N ASP A 39 11.39 -7.98 5.10
CA ASP A 39 12.56 -7.15 5.40
C ASP A 39 13.75 -7.58 4.53
N GLU A 40 13.97 -8.89 4.39
CA GLU A 40 15.02 -9.44 3.52
C GLU A 40 14.81 -9.09 2.04
N LEU A 41 13.57 -9.15 1.54
CA LEU A 41 13.24 -8.77 0.16
C LEU A 41 13.60 -7.31 -0.12
N PHE A 42 13.26 -6.39 0.79
CA PHE A 42 13.61 -4.97 0.63
C PHE A 42 15.10 -4.71 0.86
N ALA A 43 15.73 -5.31 1.88
CA ALA A 43 17.15 -5.13 2.18
C ALA A 43 18.07 -5.65 1.06
N LYS A 44 17.66 -6.69 0.34
CA LYS A 44 18.38 -7.24 -0.81
C LYS A 44 18.03 -6.57 -2.14
N ASN A 45 17.18 -5.54 -2.14
CA ASN A 45 16.66 -4.87 -3.34
C ASN A 45 16.03 -5.86 -4.33
N TYR A 46 15.26 -6.84 -3.83
CA TYR A 46 14.48 -7.77 -4.67
C TYR A 46 13.06 -7.25 -4.96
N TYR A 47 12.63 -6.18 -4.28
CA TYR A 47 11.45 -5.43 -4.69
C TYR A 47 11.73 -4.74 -6.02
N GLU A 48 10.91 -4.99 -7.04
CA GLU A 48 10.99 -4.32 -8.34
C GLU A 48 9.68 -3.59 -8.59
N HIS A 49 9.70 -2.26 -8.55
CA HIS A 49 8.46 -1.48 -8.66
C HIS A 49 7.94 -1.44 -10.10
N GLY A 50 8.82 -1.52 -11.10
CA GLY A 50 8.39 -1.48 -12.51
C GLY A 50 7.70 -2.74 -13.01
N ASN A 51 7.39 -3.71 -12.13
CA ASN A 51 6.73 -4.97 -12.48
C ASN A 51 5.61 -5.32 -11.48
N GLU A 52 4.46 -5.70 -12.02
CA GLU A 52 3.20 -5.89 -11.31
C GLU A 52 3.22 -6.91 -10.16
N PRO A 53 3.95 -8.04 -10.25
CA PRO A 53 3.98 -9.02 -9.16
C PRO A 53 4.47 -8.45 -7.82
N SER A 54 5.16 -7.30 -7.84
CA SER A 54 5.65 -6.64 -6.63
C SER A 54 4.67 -5.63 -6.01
N HIS A 55 3.69 -5.15 -6.77
CA HIS A 55 2.90 -3.95 -6.41
C HIS A 55 2.20 -4.04 -5.05
N HIS A 56 1.75 -5.22 -4.63
CA HIS A 56 1.06 -5.42 -3.35
C HIS A 56 2.01 -5.68 -2.17
N ILE A 57 3.28 -6.01 -2.41
CA ILE A 57 4.20 -6.54 -1.38
C ILE A 57 4.39 -5.57 -0.21
N ALA A 58 4.55 -4.27 -0.47
CA ALA A 58 4.73 -3.27 0.57
C ALA A 58 3.55 -3.19 1.56
N TYR A 59 2.33 -3.51 1.10
CA TYR A 59 1.11 -3.51 1.91
C TYR A 59 0.97 -4.76 2.78
N LEU A 60 1.76 -5.81 2.54
CA LEU A 60 1.71 -7.04 3.32
C LEU A 60 2.21 -6.86 4.76
N TYR A 61 3.06 -5.86 5.04
CA TYR A 61 3.44 -5.54 6.42
C TYR A 61 2.24 -5.12 7.27
N ALA A 62 1.34 -4.27 6.74
CA ALA A 62 0.11 -3.87 7.41
C ALA A 62 -0.77 -5.09 7.74
N LEU A 63 -0.92 -6.02 6.79
CA LEU A 63 -1.66 -7.27 7.01
C LEU A 63 -0.96 -8.22 8.00
N ALA A 64 0.36 -8.08 8.16
CA ALA A 64 1.15 -8.77 9.18
C ALA A 64 1.25 -8.00 10.50
N GLY A 65 0.47 -6.92 10.68
CA GLY A 65 0.45 -6.12 11.92
C GLY A 65 1.73 -5.31 12.17
N ALA A 66 2.42 -4.90 11.10
CA ALA A 66 3.55 -3.97 11.10
C ALA A 66 3.27 -2.77 10.15
N PRO A 67 2.14 -2.04 10.32
CA PRO A 67 1.72 -1.00 9.38
C PRO A 67 2.74 0.13 9.20
N GLU A 68 3.56 0.42 10.20
CA GLU A 68 4.64 1.40 10.13
C GLU A 68 5.65 1.08 9.02
N LYS A 69 5.93 -0.21 8.77
CA LYS A 69 6.80 -0.63 7.67
C LYS A 69 6.13 -0.46 6.31
N THR A 70 4.82 -0.75 6.20
CA THR A 70 4.06 -0.40 4.99
C THR A 70 4.16 1.09 4.69
N GLN A 71 3.94 1.94 5.69
CA GLN A 71 3.97 3.40 5.52
C GLN A 71 5.34 3.88 5.04
N GLN A 72 6.42 3.36 5.62
CA GLN A 72 7.80 3.68 5.22
C GLN A 72 8.09 3.26 3.77
N HIS A 73 7.80 2.01 3.41
CA HIS A 73 8.08 1.50 2.07
C HIS A 73 7.21 2.15 1.00
N VAL A 74 5.90 2.29 1.25
CA VAL A 74 4.99 2.97 0.31
C VAL A 74 5.43 4.41 0.08
N ARG A 75 5.81 5.14 1.14
CA ARG A 75 6.30 6.51 1.00
C ARG A 75 7.60 6.57 0.19
N ALA A 76 8.54 5.68 0.48
CA ALA A 76 9.80 5.60 -0.26
C ALA A 76 9.57 5.31 -1.76
N ILE A 77 8.65 4.39 -2.08
CA ILE A 77 8.30 4.06 -3.47
C ILE A 77 7.68 5.27 -4.18
N LEU A 78 6.70 5.93 -3.55
CA LEU A 78 6.07 7.14 -4.11
C LEU A 78 7.09 8.24 -4.40
N ASP A 79 8.07 8.44 -3.52
CA ASP A 79 9.06 9.52 -3.64
C ASP A 79 10.21 9.16 -4.61
N SER A 80 10.51 7.88 -4.83
CA SER A 80 11.69 7.47 -5.63
C SER A 80 11.36 6.90 -7.01
N GLN A 81 10.17 6.33 -7.20
CA GLN A 81 9.80 5.57 -8.41
C GLN A 81 8.87 6.35 -9.36
N TYR A 82 8.51 7.58 -8.99
CA TYR A 82 7.64 8.46 -9.76
C TYR A 82 8.22 9.86 -9.86
N LYS A 83 8.26 10.41 -11.08
CA LYS A 83 8.68 11.79 -11.38
C LYS A 83 7.77 12.40 -12.44
N ASP A 84 7.83 13.72 -12.58
CA ASP A 84 7.02 14.51 -13.52
C ASP A 84 7.69 14.70 -14.91
N GLY A 85 8.78 13.99 -15.16
CA GLY A 85 9.52 14.01 -16.43
C GLY A 85 9.11 12.90 -17.42
N PRO A 86 9.62 12.93 -18.67
CA PRO A 86 9.37 11.89 -19.67
C PRO A 86 9.82 10.47 -19.28
N ASP A 87 10.79 10.35 -18.37
CA ASP A 87 11.29 9.11 -17.75
C ASP A 87 10.68 8.90 -16.34
N GLY A 88 9.45 9.37 -16.14
CA GLY A 88 8.83 9.51 -14.83
C GLY A 88 8.37 8.23 -14.15
N LEU A 89 8.43 7.07 -14.82
CA LEU A 89 8.01 5.78 -14.29
C LEU A 89 9.18 4.80 -14.22
N ALA A 90 9.19 3.96 -13.18
CA ALA A 90 10.19 2.91 -13.00
C ALA A 90 10.13 1.77 -14.05
N GLY A 91 9.02 1.67 -14.78
CA GLY A 91 8.76 0.64 -15.79
C GLY A 91 7.68 1.07 -16.77
N ASN A 92 7.10 0.11 -17.48
CA ASN A 92 5.96 0.36 -18.37
C ASN A 92 4.74 0.77 -17.52
N ASP A 93 3.89 1.66 -18.04
CA ASP A 93 2.66 2.03 -17.33
C ASP A 93 1.61 0.91 -17.33
N ASP A 94 1.77 -0.07 -18.23
CA ASP A 94 0.93 -1.25 -18.40
C ASP A 94 -0.58 -0.96 -18.32
N ALA A 95 -1.01 -0.17 -19.30
CA ALA A 95 -2.39 0.28 -19.47
C ALA A 95 -2.94 1.04 -18.24
N GLY A 96 -2.07 1.78 -17.55
CA GLY A 96 -2.43 2.61 -16.40
C GLY A 96 -2.31 1.90 -15.06
N GLN A 97 -1.73 0.69 -15.01
CA GLN A 97 -1.52 -0.06 -13.79
C GLN A 97 -0.52 0.65 -12.85
N MET A 98 0.61 1.15 -13.35
CA MET A 98 1.57 1.94 -12.55
C MET A 98 0.94 3.25 -12.07
N SER A 99 0.24 3.95 -12.97
CA SER A 99 -0.48 5.18 -12.65
C SER A 99 -1.57 4.96 -11.61
N ALA A 100 -2.34 3.87 -11.70
CA ALA A 100 -3.37 3.51 -10.72
C ALA A 100 -2.76 3.18 -9.35
N TRP A 101 -1.62 2.50 -9.31
CA TRP A 101 -0.87 2.26 -8.08
C TRP A 101 -0.53 3.58 -7.39
N TYR A 102 0.01 4.56 -8.13
CA TYR A 102 0.33 5.88 -7.59
C TYR A 102 -0.92 6.58 -7.03
N VAL A 103 -2.01 6.64 -7.80
CA VAL A 103 -3.24 7.33 -7.38
C VAL A 103 -3.79 6.74 -6.08
N LEU A 104 -3.93 5.42 -6.00
CA LEU A 104 -4.45 4.76 -4.80
C LEU A 104 -3.49 4.96 -3.62
N SER A 105 -2.19 4.72 -3.82
CA SER A 105 -1.19 4.80 -2.75
C SER A 105 -1.01 6.23 -2.23
N ALA A 106 -1.09 7.24 -3.10
CA ALA A 106 -1.05 8.66 -2.72
C ALA A 106 -2.28 9.08 -1.88
N LEU A 107 -3.42 8.39 -2.04
CA LEU A 107 -4.59 8.51 -1.16
C LEU A 107 -4.46 7.69 0.13
N GLY A 108 -3.37 6.93 0.31
CA GLY A 108 -3.13 6.07 1.46
C GLY A 108 -3.90 4.74 1.42
N LEU A 109 -4.39 4.32 0.26
CA LEU A 109 -5.23 3.13 0.08
C LEU A 109 -4.63 2.20 -0.98
N TYR A 110 -4.84 0.89 -0.88
CA TYR A 110 -4.48 -0.04 -1.96
C TYR A 110 -5.28 -1.35 -1.88
N GLN A 111 -5.59 -1.96 -3.02
CA GLN A 111 -6.27 -3.27 -3.06
C GLN A 111 -5.25 -4.40 -3.22
N VAL A 112 -4.83 -5.01 -2.10
CA VAL A 112 -3.91 -6.15 -2.10
C VAL A 112 -4.51 -7.36 -2.84
N CYS A 113 -5.81 -7.61 -2.67
CA CYS A 113 -6.51 -8.72 -3.32
C CYS A 113 -7.69 -8.18 -4.15
N PRO A 114 -7.48 -7.86 -5.44
CA PRO A 114 -8.59 -7.58 -6.34
C PRO A 114 -9.66 -8.69 -6.26
N GLY A 115 -10.93 -8.30 -6.25
CA GLY A 115 -12.07 -9.20 -6.03
C GLY A 115 -12.53 -9.32 -4.57
N VAL A 116 -11.69 -8.93 -3.60
CA VAL A 116 -12.10 -8.72 -2.19
C VAL A 116 -12.37 -7.22 -2.01
N PRO A 117 -13.57 -6.80 -1.55
CA PRO A 117 -13.97 -5.38 -1.51
C PRO A 117 -13.37 -4.65 -0.29
N VAL A 118 -12.05 -4.72 -0.14
CA VAL A 118 -11.29 -4.14 0.99
C VAL A 118 -10.03 -3.45 0.47
N TYR A 119 -9.71 -2.31 1.06
CA TYR A 119 -8.50 -1.54 0.82
C TYR A 119 -7.61 -1.61 2.06
N THR A 120 -6.34 -1.93 1.85
CA THR A 120 -5.31 -1.91 2.89
C THR A 120 -4.72 -0.51 2.99
N LEU A 121 -4.48 -0.05 4.21
CA LEU A 121 -4.01 1.29 4.48
C LEU A 121 -2.48 1.37 4.35
N GLY A 122 -2.02 2.40 3.65
CA GLY A 122 -0.63 2.84 3.64
C GLY A 122 -0.48 4.13 4.44
N VAL A 123 0.09 5.15 3.80
CA VAL A 123 0.11 6.54 4.27
C VAL A 123 -0.12 7.45 3.05
N PRO A 124 -0.97 8.49 3.14
CA PRO A 124 -1.20 9.39 2.02
C PRO A 124 0.04 10.24 1.73
N ARG A 125 0.11 10.75 0.49
CA ARG A 125 1.18 11.63 0.03
C ARG A 125 0.90 13.11 0.28
N PHE A 126 -0.37 13.47 0.37
CA PHE A 126 -0.87 14.84 0.48
C PHE A 126 -1.49 15.08 1.86
N ASP A 127 -1.41 16.32 2.33
CA ASP A 127 -1.95 16.73 3.63
C ASP A 127 -3.49 16.65 3.68
N ASP A 128 -4.13 16.96 2.56
CA ASP A 128 -5.58 16.92 2.37
C ASP A 128 -5.89 16.48 0.93
N ALA A 129 -6.69 15.43 0.77
CA ALA A 129 -7.21 14.99 -0.51
C ALA A 129 -8.71 14.69 -0.38
N THR A 130 -9.47 15.03 -1.42
CA THR A 130 -10.92 14.77 -1.47
C THR A 130 -11.29 14.04 -2.76
N ILE A 131 -12.06 12.95 -2.64
CA ILE A 131 -12.64 12.22 -3.76
C ILE A 131 -14.14 12.49 -3.79
N SER A 132 -14.64 12.99 -4.92
CA SER A 132 -16.08 13.13 -5.17
C SER A 132 -16.65 11.81 -5.69
N LEU A 133 -17.63 11.24 -4.99
CA LEU A 133 -18.24 9.95 -5.33
C LEU A 133 -19.47 10.15 -6.23
N PRO A 134 -19.84 9.15 -7.06
CA PRO A 134 -20.99 9.25 -7.97
C PRO A 134 -22.33 9.51 -7.30
N ASN A 135 -22.47 9.13 -6.02
CA ASN A 135 -23.68 9.35 -5.21
C ASN A 135 -23.72 10.74 -4.54
N GLY A 136 -22.81 11.65 -4.90
CA GLY A 136 -22.70 12.99 -4.33
C GLY A 136 -22.00 13.04 -2.96
N GLN A 137 -21.62 11.89 -2.40
CA GLN A 137 -20.82 11.83 -1.17
C GLN A 137 -19.36 12.20 -1.45
N LYS A 138 -18.61 12.47 -0.37
CA LYS A 138 -17.19 12.79 -0.45
C LYS A 138 -16.38 11.88 0.46
N LEU A 139 -15.24 11.41 -0.03
CA LEU A 139 -14.18 10.83 0.77
C LEU A 139 -13.14 11.91 1.04
N HIS A 140 -12.89 12.21 2.31
CA HIS A 140 -11.79 13.07 2.73
C HIS A 140 -10.66 12.23 3.30
N VAL A 141 -9.43 12.45 2.85
CA VAL A 141 -8.21 11.86 3.41
C VAL A 141 -7.37 12.99 3.96
N ILE A 142 -7.07 12.96 5.27
CA ILE A 142 -6.39 14.05 5.96
C ILE A 142 -5.20 13.50 6.74
N ALA A 143 -4.02 14.08 6.51
CA ALA A 143 -2.76 13.75 7.17
C ALA A 143 -1.87 15.00 7.27
N LYS A 144 -2.26 15.97 8.11
CA LYS A 144 -1.57 17.26 8.19
C LYS A 144 -0.09 17.10 8.55
N GLY A 145 0.79 17.68 7.73
CA GLY A 145 2.25 17.61 7.89
C GLY A 145 2.90 16.42 7.20
N VAL A 146 2.16 15.55 6.50
CA VAL A 146 2.73 14.39 5.81
C VAL A 146 3.60 14.82 4.62
N GLU A 147 3.29 15.95 4.00
CA GLU A 147 4.07 16.48 2.87
C GLU A 147 5.50 16.87 3.24
N ALA A 148 5.75 17.23 4.51
CA ALA A 148 7.08 17.53 5.03
C ALA A 148 8.03 16.30 5.02
N GLY A 149 7.51 15.11 4.77
CA GLY A 149 8.29 13.89 4.49
C GLY A 149 8.80 13.13 5.71
N LYS A 150 9.09 13.82 6.83
CA LYS A 150 9.38 13.17 8.12
C LYS A 150 8.12 13.10 8.96
N PHE A 151 7.61 11.88 9.18
CA PHE A 151 6.42 11.67 9.99
C PHE A 151 6.48 10.35 10.74
N THR A 152 5.62 10.24 11.75
CA THR A 152 5.28 8.97 12.42
C THR A 152 3.77 8.95 12.59
N VAL A 153 3.08 7.95 12.05
CA VAL A 153 1.65 7.81 12.22
C VAL A 153 1.36 7.27 13.62
N ARG A 154 0.63 8.03 14.44
CA ARG A 154 0.22 7.63 15.80
C ARG A 154 -1.11 6.88 15.78
N GLU A 155 -2.04 7.37 14.97
CA GLU A 155 -3.38 6.80 14.90
C GLU A 155 -3.97 7.01 13.51
N VAL A 156 -4.80 6.04 13.09
CA VAL A 156 -5.62 6.16 11.89
C VAL A 156 -7.07 5.97 12.29
N THR A 157 -7.93 6.89 11.86
CA THR A 157 -9.37 6.86 12.16
C THR A 157 -10.22 6.96 10.90
N TRP A 158 -11.36 6.28 10.90
CA TRP A 158 -12.43 6.40 9.93
C TRP A 158 -13.66 6.99 10.61
N ASN A 159 -14.07 8.19 10.19
CA ASN A 159 -15.18 8.92 10.81
C ASN A 159 -15.03 9.04 12.34
N GLY A 160 -13.80 9.27 12.81
CA GLY A 160 -13.46 9.39 14.24
C GLY A 160 -13.30 8.05 14.99
N LYS A 161 -13.60 6.91 14.37
CA LYS A 161 -13.37 5.59 14.96
C LYS A 161 -12.00 5.05 14.55
N LYS A 162 -11.20 4.63 15.53
CA LYS A 162 -9.89 4.01 15.30
C LYS A 162 -9.98 2.76 14.41
N ILE A 163 -9.06 2.66 13.46
CA ILE A 163 -8.83 1.47 12.63
C ILE A 163 -7.66 0.68 13.24
N THR A 164 -7.82 -0.62 13.43
CA THR A 164 -6.82 -1.47 14.11
C THR A 164 -6.25 -2.58 13.23
N ASP A 165 -6.94 -2.94 12.15
CA ASP A 165 -6.57 -3.99 11.19
C ASP A 165 -5.97 -3.44 9.89
N SER A 166 -5.76 -2.12 9.83
CA SER A 166 -5.25 -1.42 8.65
C SER A 166 -6.07 -1.66 7.38
N GLN A 167 -7.40 -1.83 7.52
CA GLN A 167 -8.28 -2.08 6.39
C GLN A 167 -9.55 -1.21 6.42
N LEU A 168 -10.06 -0.89 5.22
CA LEU A 168 -11.36 -0.27 5.01
C LEU A 168 -12.14 -1.00 3.93
N THR A 169 -13.41 -1.28 4.18
CA THR A 169 -14.26 -1.92 3.19
C THR A 169 -14.69 -0.92 2.13
N HIS A 170 -14.88 -1.39 0.90
CA HIS A 170 -15.41 -0.61 -0.19
C HIS A 170 -16.81 -0.04 0.14
N ASP A 171 -17.62 -0.79 0.88
CA ASP A 171 -18.94 -0.32 1.35
C ASP A 171 -18.84 0.86 2.32
N ALA A 172 -17.83 0.91 3.19
CA ALA A 172 -17.58 2.08 4.03
C ALA A 172 -17.20 3.28 3.16
N LEU A 173 -16.26 3.10 2.22
CA LEU A 173 -15.79 4.19 1.36
C LEU A 173 -16.93 4.77 0.49
N LYS A 174 -17.83 3.94 -0.04
CA LYS A 174 -18.99 4.39 -0.84
C LYS A 174 -19.97 5.27 -0.08
N GLN A 175 -20.01 5.18 1.26
CA GLN A 175 -20.87 6.03 2.08
C GLN A 175 -20.28 7.44 2.26
N GLY A 176 -19.05 7.67 1.82
CA GLY A 176 -18.30 8.89 2.13
C GLY A 176 -17.84 8.91 3.58
N GLY A 177 -17.06 9.94 3.92
CA GLY A 177 -16.51 10.09 5.26
C GLY A 177 -15.12 10.70 5.26
N THR A 178 -14.44 10.56 6.40
CA THR A 178 -13.09 11.06 6.62
C THR A 178 -12.19 9.94 7.12
N LEU A 179 -11.15 9.64 6.35
CA LEU A 179 -9.98 8.88 6.76
C LEU A 179 -8.94 9.87 7.27
N ARG A 180 -8.57 9.78 8.55
CA ARG A 180 -7.61 10.69 9.17
C ARG A 180 -6.41 9.94 9.72
N PHE A 181 -5.23 10.42 9.37
CA PHE A 181 -3.95 9.99 9.92
C PHE A 181 -3.46 11.06 10.89
N GLU A 182 -3.38 10.72 12.18
CA GLU A 182 -2.78 11.55 13.20
C GLU A 182 -1.27 11.31 13.22
N LEU A 183 -0.49 12.35 12.96
CA LEU A 183 0.97 12.29 12.94
C LEU A 183 1.54 12.75 14.29
N ALA A 184 2.68 12.17 14.68
CA ALA A 184 3.47 12.69 15.78
C ALA A 184 4.09 14.05 15.39
N GLN A 185 3.91 15.05 16.25
CA GLN A 185 4.71 16.28 16.24
C GLN A 185 6.14 15.99 16.68
#